data_AF-A0A4R4S7E1-F1
#
_entry.id   AF-A0A4R4S7E1-F1
#
_cell.length_a   1.000
_cell.length_b   1.000
_cell.length_c   1.000
_cell.angle_alpha   90.00
_cell.angle_beta   90.00
_cell.angle_gamma   90.00
#
_symmetry.space_group_name_H-M   'P 1'
#
loop_
_entity.id
_entity.type
_entity.pdbx_description
1 polymer ?
#
loop_
_entity_poly.entity_id
_entity_poly.type
_entity_poly.pdbx_seq_one_letter_code
_entity_poly.pdbx_strand_id
1 'polypeptide(L)'
;MRLRSLFTTAALGVALAIPVVAAPQAVAVPQTKAAAPPGCDATDAEIYAEPPATVRGNPGDLLACRPAKLTNIPGGIPMQAWKVRYVSTDVKGAKNVVTGTVAVPDAAWDGDGSRPTVAFNPGTLGSGLQCAFSKQLAGQYVDMYEGGNLQRFLEAGHAVAATDGVGYLNGQVHTYMIGANAGHALLDIVRASRQIPGGTLTADGDVGISGYSEGGAAALWGAQLAASYAPELNVVGAAAGGVPGDLKVTAKALNGSLFAGFLADALVGLNAAYPEMPFDELMNERGERAIADVKSNCLFGTLAVFLGARVEDFSTDGLTLEQLYAVEGPGGVTWGEIVDRQKLGVGIGTASSNAKYKIGFPVFQYRGWFEEIIPHETEDATRQRYCDAGINTTWKNDYPAEHLSTDWAAARDVTGFLDDRFTGKPAEGNC
;
A
#
# COMPACT_ATOMS: atom_id res chain seq x y z
N MET A 1 -48.98 63.82 33.68
CA MET A 1 -49.79 63.03 32.72
C MET A 1 -48.83 62.11 31.98
N ARG A 2 -49.04 60.79 32.06
CA ARG A 2 -48.08 59.74 31.68
C ARG A 2 -47.92 59.64 30.16
N LEU A 3 -46.69 59.39 29.68
CA LEU A 3 -46.46 58.57 28.49
C LEU A 3 -45.06 57.93 28.57
N ARG A 4 -45.02 56.59 28.53
CA ARG A 4 -43.80 55.78 28.40
C ARG A 4 -43.43 55.70 26.92
N SER A 5 -42.16 55.89 26.57
CA SER A 5 -41.62 55.51 25.25
C SER A 5 -40.20 54.98 25.40
N LEU A 6 -39.96 53.83 24.76
CA LEU A 6 -38.77 52.99 24.83
C LEU A 6 -37.53 53.66 24.23
N PHE A 7 -36.39 53.49 24.88
CA PHE A 7 -35.06 53.73 24.31
C PHE A 7 -34.71 52.59 23.35
N THR A 8 -34.48 52.91 22.08
CA THR A 8 -33.78 52.05 21.12
C THR A 8 -32.40 52.67 20.88
N THR A 9 -31.35 52.00 21.36
CA THR A 9 -29.95 52.32 21.08
C THR A 9 -29.59 51.82 19.69
N ALA A 10 -29.36 52.73 18.75
CA ALA A 10 -28.74 52.42 17.46
C ALA A 10 -27.22 52.34 17.65
N ALA A 11 -26.64 51.14 17.53
CA ALA A 11 -25.20 50.96 17.46
C ALA A 11 -24.77 51.09 15.98
N LEU A 12 -24.02 52.15 15.65
CA LEU A 12 -23.29 52.25 14.39
C LEU A 12 -22.08 51.30 14.46
N GLY A 13 -22.17 50.17 13.74
CA GLY A 13 -21.02 49.31 13.47
C GLY A 13 -20.21 49.89 12.31
N VAL A 14 -18.98 50.33 12.59
CA VAL A 14 -17.99 50.68 11.57
C VAL A 14 -17.48 49.38 10.95
N ALA A 15 -17.83 49.12 9.68
CA ALA A 15 -17.31 48.00 8.92
C ALA A 15 -15.87 48.30 8.46
N LEU A 16 -14.89 47.66 9.10
CA LEU A 16 -13.51 47.60 8.60
C LEU A 16 -13.44 46.59 7.45
N ALA A 17 -13.27 47.09 6.23
CA ALA A 17 -12.99 46.27 5.06
C ALA A 17 -11.56 45.72 5.14
N ILE A 18 -11.42 44.42 5.40
CA ILE A 18 -10.14 43.72 5.30
C ILE A 18 -9.93 43.39 3.80
N PRO A 19 -8.81 43.79 3.17
CA PRO A 19 -8.54 43.43 1.79
C PRO A 19 -8.31 41.92 1.69
N VAL A 20 -9.13 41.25 0.88
CA VAL A 20 -8.95 39.84 0.52
C VAL A 20 -7.71 39.74 -0.36
N VAL A 21 -6.61 39.25 0.19
CA VAL A 21 -5.44 38.87 -0.59
C VAL A 21 -5.79 37.58 -1.33
N ALA A 22 -5.95 37.67 -2.65
CA ALA A 22 -6.17 36.51 -3.49
C ALA A 22 -4.95 35.57 -3.40
N ALA A 23 -5.18 34.32 -3.01
CA ALA A 23 -4.15 33.29 -3.04
C ALA A 23 -3.63 33.12 -4.48
N PRO A 24 -2.30 32.96 -4.69
CA PRO A 24 -1.76 32.72 -6.02
C PRO A 24 -2.35 31.43 -6.58
N GLN A 25 -3.03 31.52 -7.72
CA GLN A 25 -3.48 30.36 -8.48
C GLN A 25 -2.25 29.57 -8.92
N ALA A 26 -2.16 28.31 -8.49
CA ALA A 26 -1.13 27.40 -8.95
C ALA A 26 -1.27 27.23 -10.47
N VAL A 27 -0.25 27.67 -11.21
CA VAL A 27 -0.17 27.43 -12.66
C VAL A 27 0.06 25.93 -12.86
N ALA A 28 -0.93 25.22 -13.38
CA ALA A 28 -0.80 23.82 -13.75
C ALA A 28 0.24 23.70 -14.88
N VAL A 29 1.41 23.16 -14.57
CA VAL A 29 2.40 22.79 -15.59
C VAL A 29 1.79 21.65 -16.42
N PRO A 30 1.76 21.74 -17.77
CA PRO A 30 1.23 20.66 -18.60
C PRO A 30 2.01 19.38 -18.36
N GLN A 31 1.34 18.38 -17.78
CA GLN A 31 1.90 17.07 -17.54
C GLN A 31 1.91 16.27 -18.85
N THR A 32 3.04 16.24 -19.54
CA THR A 32 3.21 15.39 -20.74
C THR A 32 3.23 13.93 -20.31
N LYS A 33 2.15 13.21 -20.63
CA LYS A 33 2.09 11.74 -20.54
C LYS A 33 3.30 11.15 -21.28
N ALA A 34 4.05 10.26 -20.65
CA ALA A 34 5.08 9.51 -21.35
C ALA A 34 4.39 8.60 -22.38
N ALA A 35 4.91 8.55 -23.60
CA ALA A 35 4.43 7.57 -24.57
C ALA A 35 4.73 6.17 -24.03
N ALA A 36 3.74 5.28 -24.08
CA ALA A 36 3.96 3.87 -23.77
C ALA A 36 5.12 3.31 -24.62
N PRO A 37 5.91 2.36 -24.11
CA PRO A 37 7.00 1.77 -24.88
C PRO A 37 6.44 1.14 -26.17
N PRO A 38 7.21 1.12 -27.28
CA PRO A 38 6.74 0.56 -28.55
C PRO A 38 6.53 -0.97 -28.49
N GLY A 39 7.16 -1.64 -27.52
CA GLY A 39 7.06 -3.07 -27.28
C GLY A 39 7.53 -3.44 -25.87
N CYS A 40 7.42 -4.73 -25.53
CA CYS A 40 7.94 -5.28 -24.28
C CYS A 40 9.23 -6.07 -24.50
N ASP A 41 10.30 -5.39 -24.89
CA ASP A 41 11.60 -5.98 -25.25
C ASP A 41 12.72 -5.63 -24.26
N ALA A 42 12.40 -4.99 -23.14
CA ALA A 42 13.37 -4.65 -22.11
C ALA A 42 14.06 -5.89 -21.52
N THR A 43 15.33 -5.74 -21.17
CA THR A 43 16.10 -6.74 -20.41
C THR A 43 15.68 -6.74 -18.94
N ASP A 44 16.02 -7.79 -18.18
CA ASP A 44 15.76 -7.81 -16.73
C ASP A 44 16.52 -6.66 -16.03
N ALA A 45 17.75 -6.40 -16.47
CA ALA A 45 18.58 -5.34 -15.93
C ALA A 45 17.96 -3.96 -16.13
N GLU A 46 17.31 -3.69 -17.27
CA GLU A 46 16.61 -2.43 -17.52
C GLU A 46 15.34 -2.27 -16.68
N ILE A 47 14.62 -3.37 -16.39
CA ILE A 47 13.45 -3.32 -15.50
C ILE A 47 13.85 -2.85 -14.10
N TYR A 48 14.95 -3.38 -13.55
CA TYR A 48 15.39 -3.09 -12.17
C TYR A 48 16.53 -2.06 -12.07
N ALA A 49 16.87 -1.38 -13.17
CA ALA A 49 17.92 -0.37 -13.20
C ALA A 49 17.67 0.75 -12.18
N GLU A 50 18.75 1.38 -11.71
CA GLU A 50 18.66 2.55 -10.84
C GLU A 50 17.75 3.61 -11.48
N PRO A 51 16.82 4.22 -10.73
CA PRO A 51 15.96 5.26 -11.28
C PRO A 51 16.77 6.48 -11.72
N PRO A 52 16.37 7.16 -12.80
CA PRO A 52 17.02 8.42 -13.18
C PRO A 52 16.81 9.48 -12.08
N ALA A 53 17.76 10.40 -11.92
CA ALA A 53 17.67 11.50 -10.97
C ALA A 53 16.42 12.40 -11.16
N THR A 54 15.80 12.37 -12.34
CA THR A 54 14.51 13.02 -12.60
C THR A 54 13.59 12.05 -13.34
N VAL A 55 12.47 11.71 -12.69
CA VAL A 55 11.44 10.84 -13.26
C VAL A 55 10.51 11.66 -14.14
N ARG A 56 10.38 11.27 -15.42
CA ARG A 56 9.46 11.85 -16.40
C ARG A 56 8.23 10.96 -16.58
N GLY A 57 7.14 11.53 -17.08
CA GLY A 57 5.84 10.85 -17.19
C GLY A 57 4.94 11.13 -15.97
N ASN A 58 3.74 10.60 -16.01
CA ASN A 58 2.71 10.73 -14.97
C ASN A 58 2.60 9.43 -14.18
N PRO A 59 2.15 9.47 -12.92
CA PRO A 59 1.90 8.24 -12.16
C PRO A 59 1.01 7.27 -12.94
N GLY A 60 1.45 6.02 -13.01
CA GLY A 60 0.85 4.97 -13.82
C GLY A 60 1.36 4.86 -15.26
N ASP A 61 2.20 5.77 -15.75
CA ASP A 61 2.80 5.62 -17.08
C ASP A 61 3.74 4.42 -17.12
N LEU A 62 3.55 3.55 -18.12
CA LEU A 62 4.42 2.41 -18.36
C LEU A 62 5.72 2.89 -19.00
N LEU A 63 6.86 2.62 -18.36
CA LEU A 63 8.19 3.03 -18.83
C LEU A 63 8.88 1.92 -19.63
N ALA A 64 8.78 0.69 -19.15
CA ALA A 64 9.34 -0.49 -19.80
C ALA A 64 8.57 -1.74 -19.39
N CYS A 65 8.55 -2.75 -20.24
CA CYS A 65 7.97 -4.05 -19.94
C CYS A 65 8.76 -5.15 -20.64
N ARG A 66 8.62 -6.38 -20.14
CA ARG A 66 9.15 -7.58 -20.78
C ARG A 66 8.31 -8.81 -20.46
N PRO A 67 8.18 -9.78 -21.37
CA PRO A 67 7.58 -11.07 -21.07
C PRO A 67 8.24 -11.75 -19.87
N ALA A 68 7.42 -12.41 -19.07
CA ALA A 68 7.80 -13.19 -17.91
C ALA A 68 7.10 -14.54 -17.90
N LYS A 69 7.74 -15.55 -17.30
CA LYS A 69 7.10 -16.82 -16.94
C LYS A 69 6.94 -16.84 -15.44
N LEU A 70 5.71 -16.98 -14.95
CA LEU A 70 5.40 -16.95 -13.51
C LEU A 70 5.42 -18.37 -12.95
N THR A 71 6.60 -18.94 -12.77
CA THR A 71 6.78 -20.34 -12.36
C THR A 71 6.30 -20.64 -10.93
N ASN A 72 6.12 -19.61 -10.11
CA ASN A 72 5.64 -19.74 -8.73
C ASN A 72 4.14 -19.49 -8.57
N ILE A 73 3.40 -19.41 -9.68
CA ILE A 73 1.95 -19.56 -9.68
C ILE A 73 1.63 -21.03 -9.96
N PRO A 74 1.08 -21.78 -8.99
CA PRO A 74 0.71 -23.18 -9.19
C PRO A 74 -0.46 -23.33 -10.17
N GLY A 75 -0.76 -24.57 -10.57
CA GLY A 75 -1.94 -24.89 -11.39
C GLY A 75 -1.73 -24.85 -12.91
N GLY A 76 -0.63 -24.28 -13.40
CA GLY A 76 -0.27 -24.33 -14.83
C GLY A 76 -1.26 -23.57 -15.73
N ILE A 77 -1.86 -22.50 -15.21
CA ILE A 77 -2.84 -21.67 -15.92
C ILE A 77 -2.16 -21.04 -17.15
N PRO A 78 -2.67 -21.28 -18.38
CA PRO A 78 -2.19 -20.57 -19.56
C PRO A 78 -2.47 -19.06 -19.43
N MET A 79 -1.41 -18.25 -19.53
CA MET A 79 -1.49 -16.81 -19.35
C MET A 79 -0.37 -16.10 -20.11
N GLN A 80 -0.60 -14.83 -20.41
CA GLN A 80 0.45 -13.89 -20.74
C GLN A 80 0.84 -13.11 -19.48
N ALA A 81 2.14 -12.94 -19.27
CA ALA A 81 2.65 -12.20 -18.13
C ALA A 81 3.84 -11.32 -18.51
N TRP A 82 3.96 -10.20 -17.80
CA TRP A 82 5.03 -9.23 -17.99
C TRP A 82 5.57 -8.76 -16.65
N LYS A 83 6.90 -8.57 -16.59
CA LYS A 83 7.49 -7.64 -15.63
C LYS A 83 7.35 -6.24 -16.20
N VAL A 84 6.92 -5.30 -15.36
CA VAL A 84 6.70 -3.90 -15.74
C VAL A 84 7.52 -2.96 -14.87
N ARG A 85 7.94 -1.84 -15.45
CA ARG A 85 8.56 -0.69 -14.79
C ARG A 85 7.70 0.52 -15.10
N TYR A 86 7.25 1.24 -14.07
CA TYR A 86 6.26 2.31 -14.23
C TYR A 86 6.51 3.47 -13.25
N VAL A 87 5.95 4.63 -13.56
CA VAL A 87 6.04 5.83 -12.70
C VAL A 87 5.03 5.70 -11.56
N SER A 88 5.42 6.06 -10.34
CA SER A 88 4.49 6.22 -9.22
C SER A 88 4.78 7.52 -8.45
N THR A 89 4.23 7.65 -7.24
CA THR A 89 4.38 8.80 -6.36
C THR A 89 4.80 8.36 -4.97
N ASP A 90 5.85 8.98 -4.43
CA ASP A 90 6.29 8.74 -3.06
C ASP A 90 5.46 9.50 -2.01
N VAL A 91 5.75 9.25 -0.74
CA VAL A 91 5.05 9.81 0.43
C VAL A 91 5.21 11.32 0.55
N LYS A 92 6.21 11.89 -0.13
CA LYS A 92 6.46 13.33 -0.20
C LYS A 92 5.79 13.98 -1.42
N GLY A 93 5.10 13.19 -2.25
CA GLY A 93 4.43 13.65 -3.46
C GLY A 93 5.36 13.76 -4.67
N ALA A 94 6.61 13.31 -4.57
CA ALA A 94 7.53 13.32 -5.70
C ALA A 94 7.35 12.05 -6.56
N LYS A 95 7.63 12.19 -7.86
CA LYS A 95 7.57 11.05 -8.79
C LYS A 95 8.72 10.10 -8.54
N ASN A 96 8.43 8.81 -8.43
CA ASN A 96 9.41 7.74 -8.34
C ASN A 96 9.15 6.67 -9.40
N VAL A 97 9.99 5.64 -9.43
CA VAL A 97 9.84 4.50 -10.34
C VAL A 97 9.65 3.23 -9.51
N VAL A 98 8.72 2.39 -9.95
CA VAL A 98 8.34 1.14 -9.29
C VAL A 98 8.28 0.02 -10.33
N THR A 99 8.38 -1.22 -9.87
CA THR A 99 8.25 -2.43 -10.70
C THR A 99 7.09 -3.31 -10.23
N GLY A 100 6.75 -4.30 -11.04
CA GLY A 100 5.76 -5.31 -10.68
C GLY A 100 5.51 -6.30 -11.80
N THR A 101 4.46 -7.09 -11.62
CA THR A 101 4.00 -8.11 -12.56
C THR A 101 2.58 -7.82 -13.00
N VAL A 102 2.32 -7.96 -14.30
CA VAL A 102 0.96 -8.03 -14.85
C VAL A 102 0.76 -9.41 -15.44
N ALA A 103 -0.35 -10.07 -15.12
CA ALA A 103 -0.71 -11.39 -15.63
C ALA A 103 -2.16 -11.39 -16.13
N VAL A 104 -2.38 -11.93 -17.32
CA VAL A 104 -3.69 -12.01 -17.98
C VAL A 104 -3.93 -13.44 -18.45
N PRO A 105 -4.99 -14.12 -18.00
CA PRO A 105 -5.32 -15.46 -18.48
C PRO A 105 -5.55 -15.49 -20.00
N ASP A 106 -5.10 -16.56 -20.66
CA ASP A 106 -5.31 -16.73 -22.11
C ASP A 106 -6.77 -17.01 -22.46
N ALA A 107 -7.50 -17.64 -21.54
CA ALA A 107 -8.94 -17.88 -21.69
C ALA A 107 -9.66 -16.55 -21.90
N ALA A 108 -10.50 -16.45 -22.93
CA ALA A 108 -11.28 -15.24 -23.20
C ALA A 108 -12.14 -14.86 -21.98
N TRP A 109 -12.26 -13.56 -21.71
CA TRP A 109 -13.19 -13.06 -20.70
C TRP A 109 -14.61 -13.23 -21.22
N ASP A 110 -15.46 -13.91 -20.45
CA ASP A 110 -16.86 -14.21 -20.78
C ASP A 110 -17.86 -13.48 -19.88
N GLY A 111 -17.39 -12.72 -18.88
CA GLY A 111 -18.22 -11.83 -18.09
C GLY A 111 -18.59 -10.55 -18.85
N ASP A 112 -19.49 -9.77 -18.25
CA ASP A 112 -19.94 -8.51 -18.83
C ASP A 112 -18.81 -7.47 -18.88
N GLY A 113 -18.77 -6.69 -19.95
CA GLY A 113 -17.83 -5.58 -20.11
C GLY A 113 -16.36 -5.99 -20.25
N SER A 114 -15.48 -5.13 -19.76
CA SER A 114 -14.03 -5.30 -19.85
C SER A 114 -13.50 -6.18 -18.72
N ARG A 115 -12.49 -7.02 -19.01
CA ARG A 115 -11.93 -7.95 -18.01
C ARG A 115 -11.48 -7.19 -16.75
N PRO A 116 -11.95 -7.58 -15.55
CA PRO A 116 -11.55 -6.93 -14.31
C PRO A 116 -10.08 -7.21 -13.98
N THR A 117 -9.47 -6.30 -13.22
CA THR A 117 -8.10 -6.42 -12.74
C THR A 117 -8.06 -6.39 -11.22
N VAL A 118 -7.40 -7.38 -10.61
CA VAL A 118 -7.03 -7.37 -9.20
C VAL A 118 -5.70 -6.64 -9.02
N ALA A 119 -5.74 -5.47 -8.39
CA ALA A 119 -4.58 -4.77 -7.87
C ALA A 119 -4.08 -5.51 -6.62
N PHE A 120 -2.88 -6.09 -6.69
CA PHE A 120 -2.36 -6.94 -5.63
C PHE A 120 -1.07 -6.37 -5.03
N ASN A 121 -0.99 -6.36 -3.70
CA ASN A 121 0.24 -6.11 -2.97
C ASN A 121 0.56 -7.36 -2.11
N PRO A 122 1.77 -7.93 -2.21
CA PRO A 122 2.16 -9.06 -1.36
C PRO A 122 2.25 -8.66 0.10
N GLY A 123 2.26 -9.66 0.98
CA GLY A 123 2.75 -9.44 2.34
C GLY A 123 4.26 -9.26 2.38
N THR A 124 4.83 -9.34 3.58
CA THR A 124 6.26 -9.07 3.78
C THR A 124 7.13 -10.06 3.04
N LEU A 125 7.99 -9.56 2.14
CA LEU A 125 8.97 -10.35 1.41
C LEU A 125 10.42 -10.04 1.80
N GLY A 126 10.63 -9.02 2.63
CA GLY A 126 11.92 -8.48 3.04
C GLY A 126 12.37 -7.30 2.18
N SER A 127 13.38 -6.56 2.65
CA SER A 127 13.70 -5.22 2.14
C SER A 127 14.78 -5.17 1.05
N GLY A 128 15.44 -6.30 0.78
CA GLY A 128 16.45 -6.40 -0.27
C GLY A 128 15.86 -6.38 -1.68
N LEU A 129 16.58 -5.80 -2.63
CA LEU A 129 16.19 -5.72 -4.05
C LEU A 129 15.76 -7.09 -4.63
N GLN A 130 16.48 -8.14 -4.29
CA GLN A 130 16.22 -9.49 -4.80
C GLN A 130 14.88 -10.07 -4.33
N CYS A 131 14.29 -9.49 -3.27
CA CYS A 131 13.05 -9.91 -2.66
C CYS A 131 11.81 -9.35 -3.38
N ALA A 132 11.98 -8.53 -4.42
CA ALA A 132 10.89 -7.99 -5.22
C ALA A 132 9.92 -9.10 -5.68
N PHE A 133 8.62 -8.91 -5.46
CA PHE A 133 7.61 -9.94 -5.73
C PHE A 133 7.62 -10.44 -7.18
N SER A 134 7.86 -9.55 -8.14
CA SER A 134 7.98 -9.86 -9.57
C SER A 134 9.16 -10.79 -9.89
N LYS A 135 10.25 -10.75 -9.11
CA LYS A 135 11.36 -11.72 -9.19
C LYS A 135 10.92 -13.06 -8.62
N GLN A 136 10.27 -13.03 -7.46
CA GLN A 136 9.79 -14.23 -6.77
C GLN A 136 8.75 -14.99 -7.56
N LEU A 137 7.76 -14.31 -8.14
CA LEU A 137 6.77 -14.93 -9.03
C LEU A 137 7.41 -15.64 -10.23
N ALA A 138 8.55 -15.11 -10.71
CA ALA A 138 9.35 -15.69 -11.79
C ALA A 138 10.35 -16.77 -11.33
N GLY A 139 10.27 -17.23 -10.08
CA GLY A 139 11.08 -18.33 -9.54
C GLY A 139 12.46 -17.91 -8.99
N GLN A 140 12.69 -16.62 -8.73
CA GLN A 140 13.96 -16.10 -8.21
C GLN A 140 13.80 -15.72 -6.72
N TYR A 141 14.69 -16.18 -5.84
CA TYR A 141 14.73 -15.77 -4.41
C TYR A 141 13.38 -15.97 -3.68
N VAL A 142 12.88 -17.21 -3.70
CA VAL A 142 11.48 -17.53 -3.36
C VAL A 142 11.26 -17.67 -1.86
N ASP A 143 10.75 -16.60 -1.25
CA ASP A 143 10.19 -16.52 0.11
C ASP A 143 8.66 -16.27 0.09
N MET A 144 8.11 -15.90 -1.07
CA MET A 144 6.70 -15.57 -1.27
C MET A 144 5.77 -16.74 -0.96
N TYR A 145 4.55 -16.41 -0.54
CA TYR A 145 3.53 -17.39 -0.15
C TYR A 145 2.21 -17.19 -0.90
N GLU A 146 2.09 -16.17 -1.74
CA GLU A 146 0.82 -15.73 -2.32
C GLU A 146 0.53 -16.32 -3.72
N GLY A 147 1.38 -17.24 -4.20
CA GLY A 147 1.21 -17.87 -5.52
C GLY A 147 -0.15 -18.55 -5.68
N GLY A 148 -0.62 -19.23 -4.63
CA GLY A 148 -1.95 -19.86 -4.60
C GLY A 148 -3.11 -18.85 -4.57
N ASN A 149 -2.92 -17.64 -4.05
CA ASN A 149 -3.94 -16.60 -4.07
C ASN A 149 -4.08 -16.03 -5.48
N LEU A 150 -2.93 -15.71 -6.12
CA LEU A 150 -2.90 -15.26 -7.51
C LEU A 150 -3.45 -16.31 -8.46
N GLN A 151 -3.18 -17.60 -8.22
CA GLN A 151 -3.78 -18.71 -8.95
C GLN A 151 -5.31 -18.59 -8.96
N ARG A 152 -5.95 -18.33 -7.81
CA ARG A 152 -7.41 -18.25 -7.71
C ARG A 152 -8.01 -17.09 -8.52
N PHE A 153 -7.40 -15.91 -8.47
CA PHE A 153 -7.86 -14.77 -9.29
C PHE A 153 -7.75 -15.08 -10.78
N LEU A 154 -6.64 -15.70 -11.20
CA LEU A 154 -6.40 -16.07 -12.59
C LEU A 154 -7.34 -17.20 -13.05
N GLU A 155 -7.63 -18.19 -12.21
CA GLU A 155 -8.63 -19.25 -12.46
C GLU A 155 -10.06 -18.69 -12.56
N ALA A 156 -10.37 -17.63 -11.80
CA ALA A 156 -11.62 -16.89 -11.92
C ALA A 156 -11.68 -15.99 -13.17
N GLY A 157 -10.64 -15.99 -14.01
CA GLY A 157 -10.59 -15.20 -15.24
C GLY A 157 -10.25 -13.72 -15.02
N HIS A 158 -9.92 -13.31 -13.79
CA HIS A 158 -9.51 -11.93 -13.51
C HIS A 158 -8.05 -11.74 -13.96
N ALA A 159 -7.70 -10.54 -14.42
CA ALA A 159 -6.30 -10.17 -14.58
C ALA A 159 -5.71 -9.81 -13.21
N VAL A 160 -4.39 -9.94 -13.06
CA VAL A 160 -3.67 -9.52 -11.86
C VAL A 160 -2.63 -8.47 -12.22
N ALA A 161 -2.63 -7.36 -11.49
CA ALA A 161 -1.59 -6.35 -11.51
C ALA A 161 -0.96 -6.29 -10.11
N ALA A 162 0.15 -7.02 -9.92
CA ALA A 162 0.81 -7.19 -8.63
C ALA A 162 2.06 -6.31 -8.53
N THR A 163 2.05 -5.32 -7.64
CA THR A 163 3.19 -4.42 -7.49
C THR A 163 4.29 -5.02 -6.63
N ASP A 164 5.54 -4.66 -6.92
CA ASP A 164 6.65 -4.90 -6.00
C ASP A 164 6.61 -3.94 -4.80
N GLY A 165 5.97 -2.78 -4.91
CA GLY A 165 6.10 -1.70 -3.94
C GLY A 165 7.36 -0.85 -4.19
N VAL A 166 7.45 0.28 -3.50
CA VAL A 166 8.54 1.25 -3.69
C VAL A 166 9.85 0.73 -3.10
N GLY A 167 10.95 0.90 -3.81
CA GLY A 167 12.31 0.66 -3.27
C GLY A 167 12.98 -0.65 -3.69
N TYR A 168 12.41 -1.38 -4.65
CA TYR A 168 13.01 -2.59 -5.24
C TYR A 168 13.73 -2.32 -6.58
N LEU A 169 14.47 -1.21 -6.68
CA LEU A 169 15.38 -0.95 -7.80
C LEU A 169 16.84 -0.94 -7.32
N ASN A 170 17.80 -1.06 -8.24
CA ASN A 170 19.22 -0.96 -7.90
C ASN A 170 19.51 0.31 -7.11
N GLY A 171 20.23 0.18 -6.00
CA GLY A 171 20.60 1.29 -5.12
C GLY A 171 19.47 1.77 -4.19
N GLN A 172 18.30 1.14 -4.22
CA GLN A 172 17.17 1.47 -3.34
C GLN A 172 16.92 0.39 -2.29
N VAL A 173 16.12 0.75 -1.30
CA VAL A 173 15.68 -0.12 -0.21
C VAL A 173 14.17 -0.01 -0.13
N HIS A 174 13.49 -1.13 0.10
CA HIS A 174 12.04 -1.14 0.22
C HIS A 174 11.56 -0.19 1.33
N THR A 175 10.59 0.66 1.02
CA THR A 175 9.99 1.56 2.01
C THR A 175 8.88 0.83 2.77
N TYR A 176 9.26 -0.22 3.48
CA TYR A 176 8.37 -1.13 4.20
C TYR A 176 7.40 -0.36 5.11
N MET A 177 6.11 -0.71 5.06
CA MET A 177 5.02 -0.09 5.84
C MET A 177 4.74 1.41 5.59
N ILE A 178 5.28 2.00 4.52
CA ILE A 178 4.94 3.38 4.13
C ILE A 178 3.66 3.38 3.31
N GLY A 179 2.55 3.67 3.98
CA GLY A 179 1.21 3.49 3.44
C GLY A 179 0.92 4.24 2.15
N ALA A 180 1.30 5.52 2.09
CA ALA A 180 1.12 6.32 0.87
C ALA A 180 1.91 5.76 -0.32
N ASN A 181 3.16 5.32 -0.11
CA ASN A 181 3.97 4.67 -1.15
C ASN A 181 3.28 3.41 -1.65
N ALA A 182 2.85 2.54 -0.74
CA ALA A 182 2.23 1.27 -1.07
C ALA A 182 0.91 1.45 -1.82
N GLY A 183 0.04 2.37 -1.35
CA GLY A 183 -1.24 2.65 -1.99
C GLY A 183 -1.11 3.31 -3.37
N HIS A 184 -0.17 4.25 -3.56
CA HIS A 184 0.11 4.83 -4.88
C HIS A 184 0.60 3.76 -5.86
N ALA A 185 1.61 2.97 -5.47
CA ALA A 185 2.15 1.90 -6.32
C ALA A 185 1.07 0.87 -6.72
N LEU A 186 0.22 0.50 -5.76
CA LEU A 186 -0.88 -0.46 -5.97
C LEU A 186 -1.93 0.05 -6.99
N LEU A 187 -2.25 1.34 -6.98
CA LEU A 187 -3.18 1.94 -7.96
C LEU A 187 -2.48 2.19 -9.31
N ASP A 188 -1.23 2.63 -9.27
CA ASP A 188 -0.45 2.96 -10.47
C ASP A 188 -0.09 1.74 -11.31
N ILE A 189 0.09 0.56 -10.70
CA ILE A 189 0.31 -0.66 -11.51
C ILE A 189 -0.92 -1.04 -12.34
N VAL A 190 -2.13 -0.72 -11.89
CA VAL A 190 -3.36 -0.92 -12.69
C VAL A 190 -3.40 0.06 -13.86
N ARG A 191 -2.96 1.31 -13.66
CA ARG A 191 -2.80 2.27 -14.77
C ARG A 191 -1.77 1.79 -15.78
N ALA A 192 -0.66 1.22 -15.31
CA ALA A 192 0.41 0.72 -16.16
C ALA A 192 0.00 -0.55 -16.93
N SER A 193 -0.79 -1.43 -16.32
CA SER A 193 -1.25 -2.68 -16.95
C SER A 193 -2.08 -2.44 -18.21
N ARG A 194 -2.83 -1.33 -18.26
CA ARG A 194 -3.65 -0.87 -19.39
C ARG A 194 -2.84 -0.30 -20.56
N GLN A 195 -1.52 -0.22 -20.42
CA GLN A 195 -0.62 0.40 -21.41
C GLN A 195 0.36 -0.60 -22.03
N ILE A 196 0.26 -1.89 -21.68
CA ILE A 196 1.11 -2.95 -22.24
C ILE A 196 0.86 -3.05 -23.75
N PRO A 197 1.90 -2.90 -24.60
CA PRO A 197 1.76 -3.05 -26.05
C PRO A 197 1.22 -4.43 -26.43
N GLY A 198 0.10 -4.47 -27.15
CA GLY A 198 -0.59 -5.71 -27.49
C GLY A 198 -1.37 -6.36 -26.34
N GLY A 199 -1.42 -5.71 -25.17
CA GLY A 199 -2.25 -6.12 -24.04
C GLY A 199 -3.75 -5.91 -24.31
N THR A 200 -4.58 -6.62 -23.53
CA THR A 200 -6.05 -6.65 -23.71
C THR A 200 -6.83 -5.92 -22.63
N LEU A 201 -6.15 -5.40 -21.59
CA LEU A 201 -6.80 -4.66 -20.51
C LEU A 201 -7.09 -3.22 -20.93
N THR A 202 -8.31 -2.76 -20.66
CA THR A 202 -8.82 -1.45 -21.08
C THR A 202 -9.06 -0.52 -19.90
N ALA A 203 -9.28 0.77 -20.18
CA ALA A 203 -9.41 1.80 -19.16
C ALA A 203 -10.71 1.70 -18.33
N ASP A 204 -11.75 1.09 -18.88
CA ASP A 204 -13.07 0.90 -18.28
C ASP A 204 -13.21 -0.39 -17.46
N GLY A 205 -12.19 -1.25 -17.44
CA GLY A 205 -12.20 -2.47 -16.63
C GLY A 205 -12.21 -2.17 -15.13
N ASP A 206 -13.07 -2.88 -14.41
CA ASP A 206 -13.22 -2.78 -12.96
C ASP A 206 -11.95 -3.20 -12.20
N VAL A 207 -11.77 -2.61 -11.02
CA VAL A 207 -10.61 -2.82 -10.17
C VAL A 207 -11.03 -3.38 -8.81
N GLY A 208 -10.48 -4.54 -8.47
CA GLY A 208 -10.52 -5.09 -7.12
C GLY A 208 -9.18 -4.88 -6.46
N ILE A 209 -9.14 -4.53 -5.18
CA ILE A 209 -7.89 -4.37 -4.42
C ILE A 209 -7.74 -5.56 -3.47
N SER A 210 -6.56 -6.16 -3.39
CA SER A 210 -6.29 -7.28 -2.48
C SER A 210 -4.89 -7.26 -1.90
N GLY A 211 -4.75 -7.69 -0.64
CA GLY A 211 -3.47 -7.99 -0.02
C GLY A 211 -3.62 -8.53 1.41
N TYR A 212 -2.53 -9.09 1.95
CA TYR A 212 -2.47 -9.69 3.28
C TYR A 212 -1.24 -9.23 4.06
N SER A 213 -1.29 -9.14 5.38
CA SER A 213 -0.18 -8.66 6.22
C SER A 213 0.21 -7.22 5.86
N GLU A 214 1.48 -6.94 5.53
CA GLU A 214 1.90 -5.69 4.87
C GLU A 214 1.01 -5.33 3.68
N GLY A 215 0.73 -6.31 2.81
CA GLY A 215 -0.15 -6.16 1.66
C GLY A 215 -1.59 -5.81 2.06
N GLY A 216 -2.03 -6.24 3.24
CA GLY A 216 -3.33 -5.87 3.80
C GLY A 216 -3.38 -4.39 4.19
N ALA A 217 -2.31 -3.89 4.80
CA ALA A 217 -2.17 -2.45 5.04
C ALA A 217 -2.07 -1.65 3.74
N ALA A 218 -1.32 -2.15 2.74
CA ALA A 218 -1.23 -1.55 1.42
C ALA A 218 -2.59 -1.53 0.70
N ALA A 219 -3.38 -2.59 0.80
CA ALA A 219 -4.72 -2.70 0.23
C ALA A 219 -5.66 -1.64 0.83
N LEU A 220 -5.66 -1.47 2.16
CA LEU A 220 -6.47 -0.42 2.80
C LEU A 220 -5.95 0.99 2.48
N TRP A 221 -4.64 1.20 2.34
CA TRP A 221 -4.10 2.48 1.86
C TRP A 221 -4.51 2.78 0.41
N GLY A 222 -4.45 1.79 -0.48
CA GLY A 222 -4.97 1.89 -1.85
C GLY A 222 -6.45 2.23 -1.87
N ALA A 223 -7.26 1.60 -1.02
CA ALA A 223 -8.68 1.89 -0.89
C ALA A 223 -8.93 3.34 -0.43
N GLN A 224 -8.20 3.80 0.60
CA GLN A 224 -8.29 5.18 1.12
C GLN A 224 -7.90 6.24 0.07
N LEU A 225 -6.90 5.93 -0.76
CA LEU A 225 -6.34 6.86 -1.73
C LEU A 225 -7.10 6.87 -3.07
N ALA A 226 -7.82 5.80 -3.41
CA ALA A 226 -8.45 5.60 -4.71
C ALA A 226 -9.19 6.86 -5.22
N ALA A 227 -10.12 7.41 -4.44
CA ALA A 227 -10.92 8.55 -4.86
C ALA A 227 -10.13 9.86 -5.04
N SER A 228 -9.06 10.08 -4.27
CA SER A 228 -8.26 11.32 -4.33
C SER A 228 -7.09 11.25 -5.30
N TYR A 229 -6.54 10.05 -5.52
CA TYR A 229 -5.30 9.82 -6.27
C TYR A 229 -5.55 9.20 -7.64
N ALA A 230 -6.52 8.29 -7.73
CA ALA A 230 -6.86 7.57 -8.96
C ALA A 230 -8.38 7.54 -9.22
N PRO A 231 -9.05 8.71 -9.28
CA PRO A 231 -10.50 8.79 -9.42
C PRO A 231 -11.04 8.19 -10.72
N GLU A 232 -10.18 7.98 -11.72
CA GLU A 232 -10.54 7.36 -12.99
C GLU A 232 -10.53 5.82 -12.96
N LEU A 233 -10.01 5.21 -11.88
CA LEU A 233 -10.10 3.76 -11.69
C LEU A 233 -11.46 3.42 -11.05
N ASN A 234 -12.25 2.57 -11.72
CA ASN A 234 -13.49 2.06 -11.14
C ASN A 234 -13.19 0.98 -10.11
N VAL A 235 -12.85 1.38 -8.88
CA VAL A 235 -12.62 0.44 -7.77
C VAL A 235 -13.97 -0.03 -7.22
N VAL A 236 -14.23 -1.33 -7.32
CA VAL A 236 -15.52 -1.94 -6.94
C VAL A 236 -15.47 -2.70 -5.62
N GLY A 237 -14.28 -2.96 -5.08
CA GLY A 237 -14.11 -3.58 -3.77
C GLY A 237 -12.65 -3.68 -3.34
N ALA A 238 -12.43 -3.79 -2.03
CA ALA A 238 -11.11 -4.05 -1.46
C ALA A 238 -11.18 -5.19 -0.43
N ALA A 239 -10.23 -6.13 -0.48
CA ALA A 239 -10.05 -7.18 0.51
C ALA A 239 -8.68 -7.05 1.18
N ALA A 240 -8.64 -7.07 2.51
CA ALA A 240 -7.42 -6.87 3.28
C ALA A 240 -7.43 -7.75 4.54
N GLY A 241 -6.39 -8.57 4.74
CA GLY A 241 -6.29 -9.42 5.93
C GLY A 241 -5.00 -9.26 6.72
N GLY A 242 -5.02 -9.67 7.99
CA GLY A 242 -3.85 -9.64 8.88
C GLY A 242 -3.26 -8.25 9.03
N VAL A 243 -4.10 -7.23 9.25
CA VAL A 243 -3.77 -5.84 8.92
C VAL A 243 -3.04 -5.11 10.07
N PRO A 244 -1.77 -4.69 9.91
CA PRO A 244 -1.07 -3.83 10.88
C PRO A 244 -1.57 -2.37 10.79
N GLY A 245 -2.74 -2.09 11.36
CA GLY A 245 -3.39 -0.77 11.21
C GLY A 245 -2.90 0.35 12.13
N ASP A 246 -2.12 0.03 13.15
CA ASP A 246 -1.45 0.94 14.09
C ASP A 246 -0.05 0.42 14.37
N LEU A 247 0.94 1.03 13.74
CA LEU A 247 2.32 0.58 13.80
C LEU A 247 2.96 0.73 15.18
N LYS A 248 2.46 1.61 16.06
CA LYS A 248 3.00 1.70 17.44
C LYS A 248 2.56 0.50 18.27
N VAL A 249 1.32 0.07 18.11
CA VAL A 249 0.80 -1.16 18.74
C VAL A 249 1.56 -2.38 18.23
N THR A 250 1.70 -2.49 16.90
CA THR A 250 2.44 -3.59 16.27
C THR A 250 3.92 -3.59 16.69
N ALA A 251 4.61 -2.45 16.66
CA ALA A 251 6.02 -2.35 17.05
C ALA A 251 6.26 -2.80 18.50
N LYS A 252 5.36 -2.43 19.42
CA LYS A 252 5.42 -2.88 20.82
C LYS A 252 5.33 -4.39 20.96
N ALA A 253 4.47 -5.04 20.18
CA ALA A 253 4.32 -6.50 20.21
C ALA A 253 5.51 -7.22 19.57
N LEU A 254 6.08 -6.64 18.51
CA LEU A 254 7.21 -7.23 17.80
C LEU A 254 8.53 -7.11 18.57
N ASN A 255 8.73 -6.06 19.37
CA ASN A 255 9.99 -5.79 20.06
C ASN A 255 10.35 -6.91 21.07
N GLY A 256 11.42 -7.65 20.80
CA GLY A 256 11.85 -8.81 21.61
C GLY A 256 11.11 -10.11 21.32
N SER A 257 10.22 -10.14 20.33
CA SER A 257 9.48 -11.34 19.92
C SER A 257 10.24 -12.20 18.91
N LEU A 258 9.70 -13.37 18.57
CA LEU A 258 10.22 -14.20 17.49
C LEU A 258 10.06 -13.54 16.09
N PHE A 259 9.28 -12.47 16.00
CA PHE A 259 8.99 -11.74 14.76
C PHE A 259 9.63 -10.34 14.74
N ALA A 260 10.59 -10.07 15.64
CA ALA A 260 11.24 -8.75 15.76
C ALA A 260 11.94 -8.28 14.46
N GLY A 261 12.22 -9.19 13.51
CA GLY A 261 12.70 -8.83 12.17
C GLY A 261 11.78 -7.87 11.41
N PHE A 262 10.46 -7.98 11.58
CA PHE A 262 9.52 -7.04 10.96
C PHE A 262 9.61 -5.62 11.53
N LEU A 263 9.99 -5.49 12.80
CA LEU A 263 10.28 -4.18 13.39
C LEU A 263 11.58 -3.60 12.80
N ALA A 264 12.60 -4.43 12.55
CA ALA A 264 13.82 -4.00 11.88
C ALA A 264 13.53 -3.53 10.44
N ASP A 265 12.75 -4.30 9.66
CA ASP A 265 12.29 -3.90 8.31
C ASP A 265 11.55 -2.55 8.36
N ALA A 266 10.64 -2.35 9.32
CA ALA A 266 9.90 -1.09 9.46
C ALA A 266 10.78 0.11 9.80
N LEU A 267 11.76 -0.04 10.70
CA LEU A 267 12.68 1.04 11.05
C LEU A 267 13.56 1.44 9.85
N VAL A 268 14.07 0.46 9.10
CA VAL A 268 14.88 0.73 7.89
C VAL A 268 14.01 1.29 6.75
N GLY A 269 12.78 0.80 6.58
CA GLY A 269 11.83 1.31 5.60
C GLY A 269 11.40 2.77 5.88
N LEU A 270 11.21 3.11 7.17
CA LEU A 270 11.00 4.48 7.62
C LEU A 270 12.19 5.38 7.29
N ASN A 271 13.42 4.93 7.57
CA ASN A 271 14.63 5.66 7.17
C ASN A 271 14.73 5.83 5.64
N ALA A 272 14.40 4.80 4.87
CA ALA A 272 14.42 4.87 3.41
C ALA A 272 13.43 5.91 2.84
N ALA A 273 12.27 6.09 3.48
CA ALA A 273 11.28 7.09 3.08
C ALA A 273 11.54 8.50 3.65
N TYR A 274 12.21 8.59 4.80
CA TYR A 274 12.52 9.83 5.51
C TYR A 274 14.02 9.94 5.84
N PRO A 275 14.91 9.97 4.82
CA PRO A 275 16.37 10.00 5.03
C PRO A 275 16.88 11.30 5.66
N GLU A 276 16.02 12.32 5.79
CA GLU A 276 16.31 13.57 6.49
C GLU A 276 16.23 13.45 8.01
N MET A 277 15.63 12.37 8.53
CA MET A 277 15.54 12.13 9.96
C MET A 277 16.85 11.53 10.49
N PRO A 278 17.25 11.84 11.74
CA PRO A 278 18.46 11.27 12.33
C PRO A 278 18.23 9.79 12.63
N PHE A 279 18.68 8.91 11.73
CA PHE A 279 18.59 7.46 11.89
C PHE A 279 19.97 6.83 12.06
N ASP A 280 20.84 6.98 11.06
CA ASP A 280 22.16 6.36 11.06
C ASP A 280 23.03 6.87 12.22
N GLU A 281 22.88 8.15 12.60
CA GLU A 281 23.59 8.77 13.73
C GLU A 281 23.20 8.18 15.09
N LEU A 282 22.04 7.55 15.20
CA LEU A 282 21.57 6.92 16.44
C LEU A 282 22.16 5.52 16.63
N MET A 283 22.64 4.90 15.56
CA MET A 283 23.01 3.48 15.55
C MET A 283 24.37 3.25 16.22
N ASN A 284 24.48 2.10 16.89
CA ASN A 284 25.78 1.55 17.26
C ASN A 284 26.29 0.59 16.17
N GLU A 285 27.47 -0.04 16.35
CA GLU A 285 28.00 -0.99 15.36
C GLU A 285 27.06 -2.18 15.06
N ARG A 286 26.27 -2.62 16.04
CA ARG A 286 25.27 -3.68 15.84
C ARG A 286 24.09 -3.15 15.01
N GLY A 287 23.68 -1.90 15.23
CA GLY A 287 22.69 -1.20 14.41
C GLY A 287 23.13 -1.04 12.96
N GLU A 288 24.37 -0.62 12.72
CA GLU A 288 24.94 -0.51 11.37
C GLU A 288 24.91 -1.87 10.63
N ARG A 289 25.31 -2.96 11.31
CA ARG A 289 25.21 -4.32 10.77
C ARG A 289 23.77 -4.74 10.53
N ALA A 290 22.87 -4.46 11.46
CA ALA A 290 21.44 -4.75 11.31
C ALA A 290 20.85 -4.07 10.07
N ILE A 291 21.20 -2.81 9.80
CA ILE A 291 20.78 -2.09 8.60
C ILE A 291 21.28 -2.80 7.34
N ALA A 292 22.54 -3.23 7.32
CA ALA A 292 23.09 -3.99 6.20
C ALA A 292 22.35 -5.31 6.00
N ASP A 293 22.08 -6.04 7.08
CA ASP A 293 21.35 -7.31 7.06
C ASP A 293 19.93 -7.13 6.49
N VAL A 294 19.18 -6.13 6.95
CA VAL A 294 17.85 -5.81 6.42
C VAL A 294 17.91 -5.49 4.92
N LYS A 295 18.89 -4.68 4.49
CA LYS A 295 19.06 -4.33 3.06
C LYS A 295 19.46 -5.53 2.19
N SER A 296 19.97 -6.61 2.78
CA SER A 296 20.42 -7.80 2.05
C SER A 296 19.52 -9.02 2.19
N ASN A 297 18.59 -9.05 3.14
CA ASN A 297 17.81 -10.24 3.44
C ASN A 297 16.36 -10.16 2.90
N CYS A 298 15.84 -11.34 2.53
CA CYS A 298 14.42 -11.56 2.32
C CYS A 298 13.77 -12.07 3.62
N LEU A 299 12.44 -12.21 3.61
CA LEU A 299 11.58 -12.55 4.74
C LEU A 299 12.23 -13.52 5.75
N PHE A 300 12.58 -14.74 5.32
CA PHE A 300 13.05 -15.76 6.27
C PHE A 300 14.45 -15.45 6.80
N GLY A 301 15.29 -14.82 5.98
CA GLY A 301 16.61 -14.35 6.39
C GLY A 301 16.52 -13.27 7.47
N THR A 302 15.64 -12.28 7.27
CA THR A 302 15.40 -11.22 8.26
C THR A 302 14.88 -11.81 9.57
N LEU A 303 13.87 -12.68 9.53
CA LEU A 303 13.35 -13.31 10.75
C LEU A 303 14.43 -14.12 11.50
N ALA A 304 15.29 -14.84 10.79
CA ALA A 304 16.37 -15.62 11.40
C ALA A 304 17.42 -14.74 12.10
N VAL A 305 17.81 -13.61 11.49
CA VAL A 305 18.82 -12.69 12.04
C VAL A 305 18.32 -11.97 13.29
N PHE A 306 17.04 -11.61 13.32
CA PHE A 306 16.46 -10.74 14.35
C PHE A 306 15.63 -11.48 15.40
N LEU A 307 15.74 -12.81 15.50
CA LEU A 307 14.97 -13.62 16.45
C LEU A 307 15.16 -13.14 17.90
N GLY A 308 14.10 -12.67 18.54
CA GLY A 308 14.12 -12.18 19.92
C GLY A 308 14.87 -10.86 20.11
N ALA A 309 15.26 -10.17 19.02
CA ALA A 309 16.02 -8.94 19.09
C ALA A 309 15.18 -7.79 19.66
N ARG A 310 15.83 -6.90 20.39
CA ARG A 310 15.23 -5.71 20.99
C ARG A 310 15.78 -4.45 20.32
N VAL A 311 14.94 -3.45 20.05
CA VAL A 311 15.37 -2.20 19.40
C VAL A 311 16.45 -1.47 20.20
N GLU A 312 16.39 -1.60 21.52
CA GLU A 312 17.36 -1.04 22.47
C GLU A 312 18.79 -1.54 22.22
N ASP A 313 18.96 -2.71 21.60
CA ASP A 313 20.29 -3.29 21.33
C ASP A 313 21.04 -2.60 20.17
N PHE A 314 20.35 -1.81 19.35
CA PHE A 314 20.87 -1.33 18.05
C PHE A 314 21.25 0.16 18.05
N SER A 315 20.87 0.91 19.08
CA SER A 315 21.25 2.32 19.22
C SER A 315 22.39 2.52 20.20
N THR A 316 23.15 3.60 20.04
CA THR A 316 24.29 3.96 20.90
C THR A 316 23.87 4.18 22.34
N ASP A 317 22.72 4.84 22.55
CA ASP A 317 22.21 5.19 23.88
C ASP A 317 21.19 4.17 24.45
N GLY A 318 20.97 3.04 23.77
CA GLY A 318 20.01 2.03 24.22
C GLY A 318 18.55 2.51 24.22
N LEU A 319 18.18 3.32 23.23
CA LEU A 319 16.89 3.98 23.13
C LEU A 319 15.73 2.98 23.03
N THR A 320 14.74 3.17 23.90
CA THR A 320 13.44 2.48 23.84
C THR A 320 12.59 3.00 22.67
N LEU A 321 11.52 2.27 22.31
CA LEU A 321 10.55 2.71 21.31
C LEU A 321 9.99 4.12 21.61
N GLU A 322 9.62 4.39 22.86
CA GLU A 322 9.09 5.71 23.26
C GLU A 322 10.11 6.83 23.10
N GLN A 323 11.39 6.56 23.41
CA GLN A 323 12.46 7.53 23.21
C GLN A 323 12.73 7.75 21.72
N LEU A 324 12.73 6.69 20.90
CA LEU A 324 12.85 6.80 19.45
C LEU A 324 11.72 7.63 18.85
N TYR A 325 10.47 7.43 19.29
CA TYR A 325 9.33 8.23 18.84
C TYR A 325 9.45 9.70 19.19
N ALA A 326 10.18 10.06 20.26
CA ALA A 326 10.40 11.43 20.67
C ALA A 326 11.57 12.11 19.93
N VAL A 327 12.38 11.38 19.16
CA VAL A 327 13.48 11.98 18.40
C VAL A 327 12.91 12.90 17.32
N GLU A 328 13.34 14.15 17.36
CA GLU A 328 12.98 15.20 16.41
C GLU A 328 13.94 15.22 15.22
N GLY A 329 13.39 15.45 14.03
CA GLY A 329 14.14 15.80 12.84
C GLY A 329 13.86 17.24 12.40
N PRO A 330 14.13 17.56 11.12
CA PRO A 330 13.91 18.88 10.58
C PRO A 330 12.48 19.41 10.79
N GLY A 331 12.38 20.66 11.24
CA GLY A 331 11.08 21.31 11.48
C GLY A 331 10.34 20.84 12.74
N GLY A 332 11.00 20.08 13.63
CA GLY A 332 10.40 19.57 14.86
C GLY A 332 9.48 18.37 14.68
N VAL A 333 9.47 17.77 13.47
CA VAL A 333 8.70 16.54 13.22
C VAL A 333 9.37 15.39 13.94
N THR A 334 8.59 14.58 14.67
CA THR A 334 9.13 13.40 15.37
C THR A 334 8.95 12.12 14.57
N TRP A 335 9.76 11.10 14.87
CA TRP A 335 9.50 9.74 14.38
C TRP A 335 8.11 9.25 14.79
N GLY A 336 7.65 9.59 16.00
CA GLY A 336 6.33 9.23 16.48
C GLY A 336 5.20 9.78 15.60
N GLU A 337 5.32 11.02 15.12
CA GLU A 337 4.37 11.61 14.17
C GLU A 337 4.44 10.95 12.79
N ILE A 338 5.65 10.63 12.32
CA ILE A 338 5.82 9.91 11.03
C ILE A 338 5.16 8.53 11.07
N VAL A 339 5.32 7.80 12.18
CA VAL A 339 4.69 6.50 12.40
C VAL A 339 3.17 6.65 12.49
N ASP A 340 2.66 7.67 13.19
CA ASP A 340 1.21 7.91 13.29
C ASP A 340 0.56 8.24 11.93
N ARG A 341 1.30 8.83 10.98
CA ARG A 341 0.82 9.08 9.60
C ARG A 341 0.47 7.78 8.86
N GLN A 342 0.98 6.62 9.30
CA GLN A 342 0.72 5.33 8.65
C GLN A 342 -0.57 4.65 9.15
N LYS A 343 -1.22 5.22 10.17
CA LYS A 343 -2.42 4.65 10.80
C LYS A 343 -3.59 4.55 9.84
N LEU A 344 -4.22 3.37 9.80
CA LEU A 344 -5.35 3.07 8.93
C LEU A 344 -6.68 3.52 9.53
N GLY A 345 -7.61 3.91 8.65
CA GLY A 345 -8.96 4.35 9.01
C GLY A 345 -9.02 5.77 9.59
N VAL A 346 -7.97 6.59 9.45
CA VAL A 346 -7.97 7.97 9.93
C VAL A 346 -8.43 8.91 8.82
N GLY A 347 -9.45 9.73 9.10
CA GLY A 347 -9.97 10.73 8.16
C GLY A 347 -10.69 10.13 6.95
N ILE A 348 -11.20 8.90 7.08
CA ILE A 348 -11.98 8.20 6.06
C ILE A 348 -13.47 8.51 6.17
N GLY A 349 -14.22 8.26 5.09
CA GLY A 349 -15.68 8.39 5.08
C GLY A 349 -16.27 7.89 3.77
N THR A 350 -17.59 7.77 3.72
CA THR A 350 -18.30 7.34 2.50
C THR A 350 -18.06 8.28 1.33
N ALA A 351 -18.35 7.83 0.10
CA ALA A 351 -18.26 8.67 -1.11
C ALA A 351 -19.00 10.01 -0.98
N SER A 352 -20.12 10.03 -0.25
CA SER A 352 -20.94 11.24 -0.04
C SER A 352 -20.44 12.17 1.07
N SER A 353 -19.43 11.74 1.85
CA SER A 353 -18.92 12.51 2.99
C SER A 353 -17.95 13.63 2.58
N ASN A 354 -17.60 14.48 3.55
CA ASN A 354 -16.52 15.49 3.44
C ASN A 354 -15.18 14.98 3.98
N ALA A 355 -15.01 13.65 4.12
CA ALA A 355 -13.77 13.06 4.61
C ALA A 355 -12.60 13.31 3.65
N LYS A 356 -11.37 13.31 4.21
CA LYS A 356 -10.14 13.47 3.45
C LYS A 356 -9.97 12.32 2.45
N TYR A 357 -10.19 11.10 2.93
CA TYR A 357 -10.14 9.87 2.14
C TYR A 357 -11.56 9.34 1.99
N LYS A 358 -12.01 9.13 0.76
CA LYS A 358 -13.37 8.69 0.48
C LYS A 358 -13.37 7.29 -0.08
N ILE A 359 -14.14 6.40 0.55
CA ILE A 359 -14.29 5.01 0.12
C ILE A 359 -15.75 4.82 -0.28
N GLY A 360 -15.97 4.57 -1.58
CA GLY A 360 -17.30 4.44 -2.20
C GLY A 360 -17.73 3.01 -2.47
N PHE A 361 -16.92 2.03 -2.09
CA PHE A 361 -17.09 0.62 -2.42
C PHE A 361 -16.99 -0.26 -1.17
N PRO A 362 -17.51 -1.50 -1.21
CA PRO A 362 -17.41 -2.42 -0.08
C PRO A 362 -15.98 -2.85 0.24
N VAL A 363 -15.72 -3.11 1.52
CA VAL A 363 -14.41 -3.56 2.03
C VAL A 363 -14.58 -4.86 2.80
N PHE A 364 -13.78 -5.89 2.48
CA PHE A 364 -13.69 -7.13 3.23
C PHE A 364 -12.41 -7.14 4.06
N GLN A 365 -12.54 -7.01 5.37
CA GLN A 365 -11.42 -7.15 6.31
C GLN A 365 -11.46 -8.53 6.96
N TYR A 366 -10.30 -9.15 7.19
CA TYR A 366 -10.27 -10.47 7.83
C TYR A 366 -9.00 -10.74 8.64
N ARG A 367 -9.07 -11.72 9.55
CA ARG A 367 -7.91 -12.22 10.30
C ARG A 367 -8.06 -13.67 10.72
N GLY A 368 -6.95 -14.27 11.14
CA GLY A 368 -6.92 -15.58 11.76
C GLY A 368 -7.47 -15.54 13.18
N TRP A 369 -8.02 -16.66 13.65
CA TRP A 369 -8.43 -16.78 15.04
C TRP A 369 -7.23 -16.96 15.98
N PHE A 370 -6.13 -17.53 15.47
CA PHE A 370 -4.89 -17.78 16.22
C PHE A 370 -3.78 -16.79 15.87
N GLU A 371 -4.15 -15.59 15.42
CA GLU A 371 -3.22 -14.54 15.02
C GLU A 371 -2.18 -14.22 16.11
N GLU A 372 -0.91 -14.38 15.78
CA GLU A 372 0.22 -14.32 16.71
C GLU A 372 1.25 -13.23 16.38
N ILE A 373 1.15 -12.59 15.21
CA ILE A 373 2.11 -11.60 14.72
C ILE A 373 1.53 -10.20 14.85
N ILE A 374 0.31 -10.00 14.37
CA ILE A 374 -0.37 -8.71 14.36
C ILE A 374 -1.35 -8.64 15.54
N PRO A 375 -1.19 -7.69 16.47
CA PRO A 375 -2.07 -7.62 17.63
C PRO A 375 -3.54 -7.48 17.26
N HIS A 376 -4.40 -8.31 17.85
CA HIS A 376 -5.83 -8.26 17.59
C HIS A 376 -6.43 -6.85 17.76
N GLU A 377 -5.95 -6.08 18.75
CA GLU A 377 -6.48 -4.75 19.02
C GLU A 377 -6.27 -3.78 17.85
N THR A 378 -5.21 -3.94 17.06
CA THR A 378 -4.91 -3.05 15.93
C THR A 378 -5.86 -3.30 14.76
N GLU A 379 -6.21 -4.57 14.52
CA GLU A 379 -7.15 -4.97 13.48
C GLU A 379 -8.58 -4.60 13.88
N ASP A 380 -8.98 -4.92 15.11
CA ASP A 380 -10.31 -4.60 15.64
C ASP A 380 -10.54 -3.07 15.66
N ALA A 381 -9.52 -2.28 16.03
CA ALA A 381 -9.59 -0.82 15.96
C ALA A 381 -9.68 -0.29 14.51
N THR A 382 -9.00 -0.93 13.56
CA THR A 382 -9.08 -0.55 12.15
C THR A 382 -10.46 -0.82 11.60
N ARG A 383 -11.02 -1.99 11.87
CA ARG A 383 -12.41 -2.31 11.55
C ARG A 383 -13.37 -1.29 12.16
N GLN A 384 -13.24 -0.99 13.45
CA GLN A 384 -14.13 -0.05 14.13
C GLN A 384 -14.14 1.31 13.45
N ARG A 385 -12.97 1.85 13.07
CA ARG A 385 -12.88 3.12 12.33
C ARG A 385 -13.61 3.09 10.98
N TYR A 386 -13.55 1.96 10.26
CA TYR A 386 -14.28 1.79 9.00
C TYR A 386 -15.80 1.77 9.23
N CYS A 387 -16.26 1.06 10.26
CA CYS A 387 -17.68 1.05 10.64
C CYS A 387 -18.18 2.42 11.10
N ASP A 388 -17.43 3.12 11.96
CA ASP A 388 -17.77 4.46 12.44
C ASP A 388 -17.84 5.50 11.30
N ALA A 389 -17.05 5.29 10.24
CA ALA A 389 -17.04 6.11 9.04
C ALA A 389 -18.18 5.78 8.05
N GLY A 390 -19.00 4.77 8.36
CA GLY A 390 -20.12 4.32 7.53
C GLY A 390 -19.69 3.56 6.27
N ILE A 391 -18.45 3.06 6.21
CA ILE A 391 -17.99 2.23 5.10
C ILE A 391 -18.67 0.88 5.17
N ASN A 392 -19.15 0.39 4.03
CA ASN A 392 -19.74 -0.95 3.94
C ASN A 392 -18.66 -2.01 4.13
N THR A 393 -18.43 -2.43 5.37
CA THR A 393 -17.34 -3.33 5.74
C THR A 393 -17.85 -4.68 6.22
N THR A 394 -17.42 -5.74 5.54
CA THR A 394 -17.55 -7.11 6.00
C THR A 394 -16.30 -7.47 6.78
N TRP A 395 -16.47 -8.09 7.94
CA TRP A 395 -15.38 -8.59 8.78
C TRP A 395 -15.53 -10.07 9.07
N LYS A 396 -14.43 -10.81 8.96
CA LYS A 396 -14.37 -12.21 9.37
C LYS A 396 -13.07 -12.50 10.12
N ASN A 397 -13.19 -12.97 11.36
CA ASN A 397 -12.04 -13.20 12.27
C ASN A 397 -12.03 -14.59 12.91
N ASP A 398 -12.74 -15.53 12.31
CA ASP A 398 -12.96 -16.88 12.82
C ASP A 398 -12.33 -17.97 11.94
N TYR A 399 -11.43 -17.61 11.02
CA TYR A 399 -10.63 -18.58 10.30
C TYR A 399 -9.78 -19.38 11.30
N PRO A 400 -9.90 -20.73 11.37
CA PRO A 400 -9.20 -21.55 12.36
C PRO A 400 -7.74 -21.76 11.97
N ALA A 401 -7.00 -20.65 11.88
CA ALA A 401 -5.64 -20.53 11.35
C ALA A 401 -4.85 -19.45 12.11
N GLU A 402 -3.52 -19.56 12.09
CA GLU A 402 -2.59 -18.51 12.55
C GLU A 402 -2.31 -17.50 11.41
N HIS A 403 -1.41 -16.53 11.62
CA HIS A 403 -1.22 -15.42 10.67
C HIS A 403 -0.97 -15.88 9.25
N LEU A 404 -0.02 -16.79 9.02
CA LEU A 404 0.39 -17.13 7.66
C LEU A 404 -0.67 -17.97 6.93
N SER A 405 -1.18 -19.02 7.57
CA SER A 405 -2.15 -19.94 6.97
C SER A 405 -3.53 -19.31 6.75
N THR A 406 -3.85 -18.23 7.47
CA THR A 406 -5.07 -17.45 7.24
C THR A 406 -5.13 -16.88 5.83
N ASP A 407 -4.01 -16.43 5.27
CA ASP A 407 -3.94 -15.92 3.90
C ASP A 407 -4.54 -16.93 2.90
N TRP A 408 -4.10 -18.19 2.97
CA TRP A 408 -4.62 -19.26 2.13
C TRP A 408 -6.03 -19.70 2.50
N ALA A 409 -6.35 -19.74 3.81
CA ALA A 409 -7.67 -20.14 4.29
C ALA A 409 -8.77 -19.17 3.82
N ALA A 410 -8.45 -17.88 3.74
CA ALA A 410 -9.36 -16.83 3.29
C ALA A 410 -9.39 -16.67 1.76
N ALA A 411 -8.40 -17.19 1.03
CA ALA A 411 -8.23 -16.95 -0.41
C ALA A 411 -9.48 -17.22 -1.26
N ARG A 412 -10.28 -18.25 -0.92
CA ARG A 412 -11.57 -18.51 -1.59
C ARG A 412 -12.59 -17.41 -1.31
N ASP A 413 -12.73 -16.99 -0.06
CA ASP A 413 -13.70 -15.97 0.35
C ASP A 413 -13.30 -14.60 -0.23
N VAL A 414 -12.00 -14.29 -0.26
CA VAL A 414 -11.46 -13.08 -0.91
C VAL A 414 -11.77 -13.07 -2.41
N THR A 415 -11.50 -14.19 -3.11
CA THR A 415 -11.80 -14.30 -4.55
C THR A 415 -13.30 -14.16 -4.80
N GLY A 416 -14.14 -14.85 -4.01
CA GLY A 416 -15.60 -14.76 -4.13
C GLY A 416 -16.14 -13.36 -3.82
N PHE A 417 -15.58 -12.68 -2.81
CA PHE A 417 -15.94 -11.30 -2.49
C PHE A 417 -15.67 -10.36 -3.65
N LEU A 418 -14.50 -10.44 -4.28
CA LEU A 418 -14.17 -9.60 -5.44
C LEU A 418 -14.99 -9.97 -6.68
N ASP A 419 -15.21 -11.27 -6.93
CA ASP A 419 -16.04 -11.74 -8.04
C ASP A 419 -17.49 -11.22 -7.94
N ASP A 420 -18.06 -11.23 -6.74
CA ASP A 420 -19.37 -10.62 -6.48
C ASP A 420 -19.38 -9.12 -6.77
N ARG A 421 -18.26 -8.40 -6.57
CA ARG A 421 -18.16 -6.97 -6.92
C ARG A 421 -18.01 -6.75 -8.41
N PHE A 422 -17.17 -7.53 -9.09
CA PHE A 422 -17.01 -7.48 -10.55
C PHE A 422 -18.30 -7.84 -11.30
N THR A 423 -19.16 -8.66 -10.70
CA THR A 423 -20.47 -9.03 -11.26
C THR A 423 -21.62 -8.14 -10.76
N GLY A 424 -21.31 -7.04 -10.07
CA GLY A 424 -22.29 -6.04 -9.64
C GLY A 424 -23.25 -6.52 -8.54
N LYS A 425 -22.96 -7.63 -7.86
CA LYS A 425 -23.79 -8.09 -6.74
C LYS A 425 -23.61 -7.16 -5.53
N PRO A 426 -24.70 -6.81 -4.83
CA PRO A 426 -24.62 -5.96 -3.65
C PRO A 426 -23.82 -6.65 -2.53
N ALA A 427 -23.15 -5.85 -1.70
CA ALA A 427 -22.48 -6.30 -0.49
C ALA A 427 -23.28 -5.88 0.73
N GLU A 428 -23.43 -6.77 1.70
CA GLU A 428 -23.92 -6.43 3.03
C GLU A 428 -22.77 -6.58 4.02
N GLY A 429 -22.32 -5.45 4.55
CA GLY A 429 -21.36 -5.39 5.64
C GLY A 429 -21.97 -5.90 6.94
N ASN A 430 -21.12 -6.12 7.93
CA ASN A 430 -21.52 -6.52 9.28
C ASN A 430 -20.99 -5.56 10.36
N CYS A 431 -20.71 -4.32 9.94
CA CYS A 431 -20.89 -3.16 10.80
C CYS A 431 -22.38 -3.06 11.19
#